data_AF-M2R9A1-F1
#
_entry.id   AF-M2R9A1-F1
#
_cell.length_a   1.000
_cell.length_b   1.000
_cell.length_c   1.000
_cell.angle_alpha   90.00
_cell.angle_beta   90.00
_cell.angle_gamma   90.00
#
_symmetry.space_group_name_H-M   'P 1'
#
loop_
_entity.id
_entity.type
_entity.pdbx_description
1 polymer ?
#
loop_
_entity_poly.entity_id
_entity_poly.type
_entity_poly.pdbx_seq_one_letter_code
_entity_poly.pdbx_strand_id
1 'polypeptide(L)'
;MIDDIPCPFIASILAYAWNIELYAPPGWLIFYGAWPGSIRPASWLSWAGDNDSGITVLDVTDPTCPAFGFLQSKHAILTPLQYLRIYDDDVPSDQWLCDLSKQQVSKADHSNEYKFERVVWESIVFLKNVRMIDMQMLAEAWPKEYGEHLQSKDMGSTLPVLEEPCKVPSLFDIALERVVTFASEYGDAPDLEKLVWYPERVNSLLRLLRKYKPFPLPYPILSLLAKTIEDAQDRKSLDLSGAIGLSAVQISQLLPILQNLRTIDLSFNPFATVDVVRQLLAGVPTLRRLVVMGCPNVESDVLCTLVRSESTLFRRIEALMHPLFLDPDEPHHFLTGFTFIASDVHHVHSASVSLFTPVCIVDGLIRIIEAFLQQKCFFFFYEKGCIAAQAAFSSMVPQDGEWDCRVITSVASRVKNRPCEPSTRWAFAYEYYPTEFPSYEDHHSRWAFIRLRKESENSRVDVPVSARHYAATGEIPQPHGAIDTCPPTAFDIFDVRGFIRAMEEEDRELPTEEDIEYLESLLSTLEAPEDETPGEANSKDKDKDQDKDQDAQPSTMLTAERVRVLLGTDGLGRH
;
A
#
# COMPACT_ATOMS: atom_id res chain seq x y z
N MET A 1 -3.69 -25.91 4.27
CA MET A 1 -2.48 -25.96 3.43
C MET A 1 -1.91 -24.56 3.53
N ILE A 2 -0.68 -24.39 3.98
CA ILE A 2 -0.03 -23.07 3.88
C ILE A 2 0.29 -22.93 2.40
N ASP A 3 -0.19 -21.86 1.77
CA ASP A 3 0.10 -21.62 0.36
C ASP A 3 1.61 -21.55 0.17
N ASP A 4 2.11 -22.13 -0.92
CA ASP A 4 3.54 -22.16 -1.22
C ASP A 4 4.05 -20.75 -1.60
N ILE A 5 3.23 -19.72 -1.62
CA ILE A 5 3.61 -18.34 -1.97
C ILE A 5 3.25 -17.42 -0.80
N PRO A 6 4.13 -16.48 -0.40
CA PRO A 6 3.82 -15.50 0.62
C PRO A 6 2.53 -14.75 0.32
N CYS A 7 1.75 -14.42 1.36
CA CYS A 7 0.58 -13.55 1.25
C CYS A 7 0.95 -12.28 0.46
N PRO A 8 0.30 -12.00 -0.70
CA PRO A 8 0.73 -10.91 -1.56
C PRO A 8 0.66 -9.53 -0.91
N PHE A 9 -0.28 -9.34 0.04
CA PHE A 9 -0.37 -8.13 0.85
C PHE A 9 0.86 -7.92 1.73
N ILE A 10 1.23 -8.93 2.52
CA ILE A 10 2.38 -8.87 3.43
C ILE A 10 3.66 -8.68 2.61
N ALA A 11 3.79 -9.40 1.51
CA ALA A 11 4.95 -9.29 0.64
C ALA A 11 5.03 -7.89 -0.02
N SER A 12 3.89 -7.26 -0.36
CA SER A 12 3.85 -5.86 -0.83
C SER A 12 4.27 -4.88 0.26
N ILE A 13 3.79 -5.06 1.50
CA ILE A 13 4.20 -4.21 2.63
C ILE A 13 5.72 -4.28 2.83
N LEU A 14 6.27 -5.49 2.83
CA LEU A 14 7.72 -5.71 2.94
C LEU A 14 8.45 -5.07 1.77
N ALA A 15 7.95 -5.21 0.54
CA ALA A 15 8.55 -4.58 -0.63
C ALA A 15 8.55 -3.05 -0.51
N TYR A 16 7.45 -2.43 -0.07
CA TYR A 16 7.39 -0.98 0.13
C TYR A 16 8.29 -0.51 1.27
N ALA A 17 8.33 -1.24 2.38
CA ALA A 17 9.21 -0.92 3.51
C ALA A 17 10.70 -1.04 3.14
N TRP A 18 11.05 -2.01 2.28
CA TRP A 18 12.43 -2.27 1.91
C TRP A 18 12.94 -1.37 0.77
N ASN A 19 12.06 -0.99 -0.15
CA ASN A 19 12.46 -0.32 -1.39
C ASN A 19 12.08 1.16 -1.46
N ILE A 20 11.22 1.66 -0.56
CA ILE A 20 10.66 3.00 -0.66
C ILE A 20 10.86 3.79 0.62
N GLU A 21 11.70 4.81 0.54
CA GLU A 21 11.81 5.88 1.52
C GLU A 21 11.64 7.22 0.81
N LEU A 22 10.43 7.79 0.86
CA LEU A 22 10.12 9.02 0.12
C LEU A 22 10.69 10.28 0.78
N TYR A 23 11.00 10.24 2.09
CA TYR A 23 11.60 11.36 2.82
C TYR A 23 13.10 11.19 3.02
N ALA A 24 13.73 10.24 2.31
CA ALA A 24 15.17 10.03 2.42
C ALA A 24 15.91 11.29 1.97
N PRO A 25 17.05 11.63 2.61
CA PRO A 25 17.94 12.66 2.08
C PRO A 25 18.29 12.42 0.60
N PRO A 26 18.62 13.46 -0.18
CA PRO A 26 19.07 13.30 -1.56
C PRO A 26 20.20 12.26 -1.66
N GLY A 27 20.06 11.30 -2.57
CA GLY A 27 20.99 10.19 -2.80
C GLY A 27 20.73 8.93 -1.97
N TRP A 28 19.68 8.89 -1.15
CA TRP A 28 19.33 7.73 -0.31
C TRP A 28 18.16 6.89 -0.80
N LEU A 29 17.55 7.23 -1.95
CA LEU A 29 16.48 6.41 -2.52
C LEU A 29 17.06 5.10 -3.08
N ILE A 30 16.95 4.05 -2.26
CA ILE A 30 17.43 2.71 -2.57
C ILE A 30 16.28 1.91 -3.20
N PHE A 31 16.24 1.85 -4.52
CA PHE A 31 15.36 0.93 -5.25
C PHE A 31 16.12 -0.31 -5.70
N TYR A 32 16.05 -1.42 -4.96
CA TYR A 32 16.63 -2.70 -5.39
C TYR A 32 15.55 -3.77 -5.59
N GLY A 33 15.11 -3.97 -6.83
CA GLY A 33 14.36 -5.16 -7.21
C GLY A 33 13.23 -4.92 -8.20
N ALA A 34 12.55 -5.99 -8.60
CA ALA A 34 11.37 -5.93 -9.44
C ALA A 34 10.18 -6.50 -8.66
N TRP A 35 9.40 -5.64 -8.00
CA TRP A 35 8.14 -6.06 -7.37
C TRP A 35 7.03 -6.19 -8.43
N PRO A 36 6.15 -7.22 -8.40
CA PRO A 36 6.15 -8.44 -7.58
C PRO A 36 7.00 -9.60 -8.13
N GLY A 37 7.67 -9.43 -9.29
CA GLY A 37 8.43 -10.50 -9.97
C GLY A 37 9.56 -11.16 -9.15
N SER A 38 9.90 -10.60 -7.99
CA SER A 38 10.85 -11.15 -7.03
C SER A 38 10.24 -12.13 -6.01
N ILE A 39 8.92 -12.33 -5.97
CA ILE A 39 8.30 -13.33 -5.08
C ILE A 39 8.66 -14.75 -5.57
N ARG A 40 9.12 -15.59 -4.65
CA ARG A 40 9.43 -17.01 -4.90
C ARG A 40 8.60 -17.90 -3.97
N PRO A 41 8.28 -19.13 -4.40
CA PRO A 41 7.58 -20.06 -3.54
C PRO A 41 8.43 -20.47 -2.32
N ALA A 42 7.82 -20.85 -1.21
CA ALA A 42 8.49 -21.32 0.00
C ALA A 42 9.27 -22.62 -0.23
N SER A 43 8.86 -23.43 -1.21
CA SER A 43 9.61 -24.57 -1.71
C SER A 43 10.95 -24.19 -2.37
N TRP A 44 11.13 -22.91 -2.71
CA TRP A 44 12.42 -22.36 -3.11
C TRP A 44 13.32 -22.27 -1.87
N LEU A 45 14.38 -23.08 -1.86
CA LEU A 45 15.39 -23.07 -0.81
C LEU A 45 16.02 -21.68 -0.68
N SER A 46 16.42 -21.27 0.52
CA SER A 46 16.92 -19.90 0.75
C SER A 46 18.16 -19.59 -0.10
N TRP A 47 19.00 -20.59 -0.40
CA TRP A 47 20.21 -20.46 -1.24
C TRP A 47 20.05 -20.90 -2.70
N ALA A 48 18.83 -21.10 -3.19
CA ALA A 48 18.62 -21.50 -4.60
C ALA A 48 18.62 -20.32 -5.59
N GLY A 49 18.86 -19.09 -5.12
CA GLY A 49 18.99 -17.89 -5.94
C GLY A 49 20.43 -17.36 -6.04
N ASP A 50 20.59 -16.21 -6.69
CA ASP A 50 21.85 -15.46 -6.75
C ASP A 50 22.00 -14.64 -5.46
N ASN A 51 22.54 -15.29 -4.42
CA ASN A 51 22.68 -14.73 -3.07
C ASN A 51 24.15 -14.64 -2.65
N ASP A 52 25.04 -14.33 -3.60
CA ASP A 52 26.50 -14.31 -3.39
C ASP A 52 26.93 -13.29 -2.32
N SER A 53 26.10 -12.29 -2.03
CA SER A 53 26.31 -11.29 -0.97
C SER A 53 25.63 -11.61 0.37
N GLY A 54 25.00 -12.78 0.48
CA GLY A 54 24.21 -13.17 1.64
C GLY A 54 22.71 -12.86 1.51
N ILE A 55 21.96 -13.18 2.58
CA ILE A 55 20.50 -13.12 2.63
C ILE A 55 20.08 -12.40 3.90
N THR A 56 19.19 -11.42 3.79
CA THR A 56 18.45 -10.90 4.94
C THR A 56 17.15 -11.69 5.10
N VAL A 57 16.92 -12.23 6.30
CA VAL A 57 15.70 -12.95 6.64
C VAL A 57 14.91 -12.11 7.63
N LEU A 58 13.62 -11.91 7.34
CA LEU A 58 12.67 -11.24 8.20
C LEU A 58 11.55 -12.24 8.54
N ASP A 59 11.41 -12.58 9.81
CA ASP A 59 10.25 -13.31 10.30
C ASP A 59 9.19 -12.32 10.78
N VAL A 60 8.04 -12.36 10.11
CA VAL A 60 6.86 -11.52 10.38
C VAL A 60 5.64 -12.38 10.73
N THR A 61 5.86 -13.63 11.17
CA THR A 61 4.79 -14.54 11.61
C THR A 61 3.96 -13.93 12.74
N ASP A 62 4.63 -13.25 13.69
CA ASP A 62 4.00 -12.33 14.65
C ASP A 62 4.44 -10.90 14.34
N PRO A 63 3.61 -10.10 13.65
CA PRO A 63 3.93 -8.70 13.34
C PRO A 63 4.15 -7.81 14.57
N THR A 64 3.70 -8.23 15.76
CA THR A 64 3.92 -7.49 17.01
C THR A 64 5.27 -7.82 17.66
N CYS A 65 5.92 -8.91 17.21
CA CYS A 65 7.22 -9.34 17.67
C CYS A 65 8.07 -9.87 16.48
N PRO A 66 8.38 -9.00 15.49
CA PRO A 66 9.15 -9.44 14.33
C PRO A 66 10.56 -9.84 14.75
N ALA A 67 11.16 -10.75 13.97
CA ALA A 67 12.55 -11.12 14.12
C ALA A 67 13.31 -10.96 12.81
N PHE A 68 14.63 -10.77 12.90
CA PHE A 68 15.49 -10.60 11.72
C PHE A 68 16.78 -11.39 11.83
N GLY A 69 17.45 -11.64 10.71
CA GLY A 69 18.83 -12.10 10.71
C GLY A 69 19.49 -12.00 9.36
N PHE A 70 20.81 -12.09 9.37
CA PHE A 70 21.63 -12.02 8.16
C PHE A 70 22.36 -13.34 7.98
N LEU A 71 22.31 -13.92 6.79
CA LEU A 71 22.93 -15.20 6.47
C LEU A 71 23.99 -14.98 5.40
N GLN A 72 25.25 -15.31 5.71
CA GLN A 72 26.30 -15.39 4.69
C GLN A 72 26.50 -16.83 4.20
N SER A 73 26.05 -17.81 4.99
CA SER A 73 26.08 -19.22 4.62
C SER A 73 24.95 -19.96 5.33
N LYS A 74 24.77 -21.25 5.00
CA LYS A 74 23.81 -22.14 5.67
C LYS A 74 24.13 -22.39 7.15
N HIS A 75 25.29 -21.98 7.65
CA HIS A 75 25.80 -22.38 8.96
C HIS A 75 25.91 -21.24 9.97
N ALA A 76 25.74 -19.98 9.54
CA ALA A 76 25.98 -18.84 10.39
C ALA A 76 24.91 -17.76 10.20
N ILE A 77 24.20 -17.47 11.29
CA ILE A 77 23.39 -16.27 11.45
C ILE A 77 24.31 -15.18 11.99
N LEU A 78 24.49 -14.11 11.22
CA LEU A 78 25.32 -12.98 11.56
C LEU A 78 24.52 -11.95 12.37
N THR A 79 25.17 -11.35 13.37
CA THR A 79 24.69 -10.15 14.04
C THR A 79 24.77 -8.94 13.10
N PRO A 80 24.02 -7.83 13.35
CA PRO A 80 24.15 -6.60 12.56
C PRO A 80 25.59 -6.12 12.41
N LEU A 81 26.37 -6.17 13.50
CA LEU A 81 27.78 -5.78 13.48
C LEU A 81 28.60 -6.69 12.56
N GLN A 82 28.40 -8.01 12.63
CA GLN A 82 29.11 -8.96 11.75
C GLN A 82 28.72 -8.79 10.28
N TYR A 83 27.45 -8.54 9.99
CA TYR A 83 26.97 -8.34 8.63
C TYR A 83 27.52 -7.05 8.00
N LEU A 84 27.46 -5.92 8.72
CA LEU A 84 27.98 -4.65 8.21
C LEU A 84 29.51 -4.64 8.04
N ARG A 85 30.22 -5.58 8.68
CA ARG A 85 31.68 -5.73 8.60
C ARG A 85 32.15 -6.89 7.75
N ILE A 86 31.24 -7.49 6.99
CA ILE A 86 31.56 -8.70 6.22
C ILE A 86 32.59 -8.44 5.11
N TYR A 87 32.70 -7.20 4.64
CA TYR A 87 33.62 -6.75 3.59
C TYR A 87 34.72 -5.80 4.09
N ASP A 88 34.69 -5.43 5.37
CA ASP A 88 35.67 -4.54 5.98
C ASP A 88 36.66 -5.38 6.80
N ASP A 89 37.91 -5.48 6.35
CA ASP A 89 38.98 -6.13 7.10
C ASP A 89 39.36 -5.35 8.38
N ASP A 90 39.03 -4.05 8.42
CA ASP A 90 39.38 -3.12 9.50
C ASP A 90 38.19 -2.86 10.42
N VAL A 91 38.04 -3.69 11.46
CA VAL A 91 37.08 -3.41 12.54
C VAL A 91 37.61 -2.23 13.37
N PRO A 92 36.88 -1.11 13.50
CA PRO A 92 37.32 -0.01 14.34
C PRO A 92 37.51 -0.48 15.79
N SER A 93 38.58 -0.03 16.44
CA SER A 93 38.83 -0.39 17.84
C SER A 93 37.66 0.00 18.75
N ASP A 94 37.39 -0.78 19.81
CA ASP A 94 36.33 -0.49 20.79
C ASP A 94 36.44 0.93 21.37
N GLN A 95 37.66 1.45 21.49
CA GLN A 95 37.92 2.83 21.92
C GLN A 95 37.31 3.85 20.97
N TRP A 96 37.44 3.61 19.66
CA TRP A 96 36.89 4.47 18.62
C TRP A 96 35.36 4.48 18.62
N LEU A 97 34.73 3.31 18.79
CA LEU A 97 33.28 3.19 18.97
C LEU A 97 32.80 3.92 20.24
N CYS A 98 33.57 3.84 21.33
CA CYS A 98 33.29 4.60 22.55
C CYS A 98 33.40 6.11 22.30
N ASP A 99 34.37 6.57 21.53
CA ASP A 99 34.59 7.99 21.24
C ASP A 99 33.48 8.56 20.33
N LEU A 100 32.96 7.77 19.39
CA LEU A 100 31.73 8.07 18.63
C LEU A 100 30.51 8.21 19.51
N SER A 101 30.30 7.25 20.43
CA SER A 101 29.14 7.28 21.34
C SER A 101 29.10 8.52 22.24
N LYS A 102 30.26 9.12 22.51
CA LYS A 102 30.42 10.29 23.39
C LYS A 102 30.35 11.63 22.66
N GLN A 103 30.15 11.65 21.33
CA GLN A 103 30.15 12.86 20.49
C GLN A 103 31.39 13.77 20.69
N GLN A 104 32.53 13.22 21.11
CA GLN A 104 33.73 14.02 21.44
C GLN A 104 34.64 14.31 20.23
N VAL A 105 34.27 13.86 19.03
CA VAL A 105 35.07 14.08 17.82
C VAL A 105 34.92 15.53 17.36
N SER A 106 36.04 16.25 17.30
CA SER A 106 36.06 17.66 16.89
C SER A 106 35.47 17.80 15.48
N LYS A 107 34.66 18.85 15.25
CA LYS A 107 34.03 19.18 13.96
C LYS A 107 35.00 19.36 12.78
N ALA A 108 36.31 19.21 12.95
CA ALA A 108 37.29 19.44 11.88
C ALA A 108 37.53 18.22 10.96
N ASP A 109 37.28 16.99 11.42
CA ASP A 109 37.47 15.77 10.61
C ASP A 109 36.14 15.19 10.12
N HIS A 110 35.55 15.82 9.10
CA HIS A 110 34.38 15.29 8.39
C HIS A 110 34.82 14.38 7.23
N SER A 111 35.72 13.42 7.48
CA SER A 111 36.01 12.41 6.46
C SER A 111 34.73 11.64 6.13
N ASN A 112 34.57 11.23 4.87
CA ASN A 112 33.43 10.40 4.46
C ASN A 112 33.37 9.09 5.26
N GLU A 113 34.53 8.60 5.70
CA GLU A 113 34.69 7.44 6.59
C GLU A 113 33.98 7.66 7.94
N TYR A 114 34.19 8.80 8.60
CA TYR A 114 33.48 9.11 9.85
C TYR A 114 31.95 9.15 9.67
N LYS A 115 31.48 9.73 8.56
CA LYS A 115 30.03 9.77 8.26
C LYS A 115 29.46 8.37 8.03
N PHE A 116 30.15 7.54 7.26
CA PHE A 116 29.76 6.16 6.97
C PHE A 116 29.67 5.35 8.27
N GLU A 117 30.70 5.42 9.09
CA GLU A 117 30.79 4.70 10.34
C GLU A 117 29.75 5.12 11.38
N ARG A 118 29.43 6.42 11.43
CA ARG A 118 28.34 6.91 12.26
C ARG A 118 27.01 6.27 11.83
N VAL A 119 26.75 6.17 10.53
CA VAL A 119 25.55 5.51 9.98
C VAL A 119 25.54 4.01 10.32
N VAL A 120 26.69 3.32 10.19
CA VAL A 120 26.84 1.90 10.59
C VAL A 120 26.50 1.72 12.07
N TRP A 121 27.05 2.57 12.93
CA TRP A 121 26.80 2.49 14.38
C TRP A 121 25.34 2.79 14.74
N GLU A 122 24.77 3.86 14.18
CA GLU A 122 23.36 4.22 14.37
C GLU A 122 22.44 3.06 13.96
N SER A 123 22.75 2.38 12.85
CA SER A 123 22.01 1.20 12.38
C SER A 123 22.10 0.01 13.34
N ILE A 124 23.29 -0.27 13.88
CA ILE A 124 23.48 -1.35 14.88
C ILE A 124 22.70 -1.05 16.16
N VAL A 125 22.76 0.20 16.64
CA VAL A 125 22.04 0.63 17.84
C VAL A 125 20.53 0.51 17.63
N PHE A 126 20.03 0.88 16.46
CA PHE A 126 18.62 0.76 16.09
C PHE A 126 18.14 -0.70 16.17
N LEU A 127 18.95 -1.66 15.71
CA LEU A 127 18.61 -3.08 15.70
C LEU A 127 18.86 -3.82 17.03
N LYS A 128 19.51 -3.19 18.02
CA LYS A 128 19.97 -3.86 19.25
C LYS A 128 18.86 -4.56 20.06
N ASN A 129 17.63 -4.03 20.02
CA ASN A 129 16.49 -4.55 20.77
C ASN A 129 15.52 -5.36 19.91
N VAL A 130 15.82 -5.54 18.62
CA VAL A 130 14.99 -6.36 17.73
C VAL A 130 15.41 -7.83 17.89
N ARG A 131 14.44 -8.73 17.97
CA ARG A 131 14.71 -10.16 18.14
C ARG A 131 15.49 -10.68 16.93
N MET A 132 16.56 -11.42 17.17
CA MET A 132 17.25 -12.14 16.10
C MET A 132 16.56 -13.49 15.86
N ILE A 133 16.50 -13.91 14.60
CA ILE A 133 16.09 -15.28 14.25
C ILE A 133 17.11 -16.28 14.79
N ASP A 134 16.66 -17.51 15.01
CA ASP A 134 17.51 -18.63 15.37
C ASP A 134 17.47 -19.74 14.31
N MET A 135 18.32 -20.76 14.48
CA MET A 135 18.37 -21.89 13.55
C MET A 135 17.09 -22.72 13.55
N GLN A 136 16.31 -22.70 14.63
CA GLN A 136 15.05 -23.43 14.70
C GLN A 136 14.01 -22.75 13.80
N MET A 137 13.94 -21.42 13.82
CA MET A 137 13.08 -20.63 12.93
C MET A 137 13.46 -20.86 11.45
N LEU A 138 14.76 -20.92 11.13
CA LEU A 138 15.21 -21.26 9.76
C LEU A 138 14.86 -22.69 9.35
N ALA A 139 14.95 -23.65 10.27
CA ALA A 139 14.58 -25.05 10.01
C ALA A 139 13.06 -25.24 9.92
N GLU A 140 12.27 -24.40 10.57
CA GLU A 140 10.82 -24.36 10.39
C GLU A 140 10.46 -23.83 9.00
N ALA A 141 11.07 -22.71 8.58
CA ALA A 141 10.82 -22.08 7.29
C ALA A 141 11.36 -22.90 6.10
N TRP A 142 12.57 -23.46 6.22
CA TRP A 142 13.21 -24.30 5.20
C TRP A 142 13.71 -25.64 5.78
N PRO A 143 12.80 -26.59 6.05
CA PRO A 143 13.15 -27.86 6.70
C PRO A 143 14.17 -28.70 5.93
N LYS A 144 14.11 -28.66 4.59
CA LYS A 144 15.04 -29.40 3.72
C LYS A 144 16.47 -28.84 3.75
N GLU A 145 16.64 -27.60 4.18
CA GLU A 145 17.93 -26.90 4.13
C GLU A 145 18.60 -26.80 5.48
N TYR A 146 17.83 -26.55 6.55
CA TYR A 146 18.37 -26.36 7.90
C TYR A 146 17.96 -27.44 8.89
N GLY A 147 17.09 -28.40 8.50
CA GLY A 147 16.64 -29.48 9.38
C GLY A 147 17.78 -30.40 9.85
N GLU A 148 18.80 -30.61 9.02
CA GLU A 148 19.99 -31.41 9.37
C GLU A 148 20.83 -30.77 10.49
N HIS A 149 20.84 -29.43 10.58
CA HIS A 149 21.56 -28.69 11.61
C HIS A 149 20.93 -28.86 12.98
N LEU A 150 19.61 -29.05 13.05
CA LEU A 150 18.93 -29.38 14.30
C LEU A 150 19.27 -30.81 14.72
N GLN A 151 19.17 -31.77 13.81
CA GLN A 151 19.46 -33.18 14.10
C GLN A 151 20.91 -33.44 14.53
N SER A 152 21.87 -32.68 13.99
CA SER A 152 23.29 -32.82 14.35
C SER A 152 23.64 -32.18 15.70
N LYS A 153 22.82 -31.25 16.21
CA LYS A 153 23.08 -30.50 17.45
C LYS A 153 22.31 -31.05 18.66
N ASP A 154 21.32 -31.92 18.44
CA ASP A 154 20.37 -32.40 19.45
C ASP A 154 20.90 -33.54 20.36
N MET A 155 22.20 -33.54 20.68
CA MET A 155 22.80 -34.49 21.63
C MET A 155 22.93 -33.93 23.07
N GLY A 156 22.31 -32.80 23.42
CA GLY A 156 22.41 -32.36 24.82
C GLY A 156 21.72 -31.10 25.33
N SER A 157 20.79 -30.47 24.63
CA SER A 157 20.12 -29.27 25.16
C SER A 157 18.63 -29.26 24.90
N THR A 158 17.86 -29.85 25.81
CA THR A 158 16.42 -29.60 25.95
C THR A 158 16.24 -28.13 26.33
N LEU A 159 15.90 -27.27 25.36
CA LEU A 159 15.49 -25.91 25.66
C LEU A 159 14.19 -25.96 26.48
N PRO A 160 14.08 -25.18 27.57
CA PRO A 160 12.85 -25.07 28.32
C PRO A 160 11.79 -24.48 27.40
N VAL A 161 10.71 -25.22 27.18
CA VAL A 161 9.46 -24.68 26.63
C VAL A 161 9.10 -23.47 27.48
N LEU A 162 9.14 -22.27 26.89
CA LEU A 162 8.55 -21.08 27.49
C LEU A 162 7.04 -21.32 27.53
N GLU A 163 6.57 -21.98 28.59
CA GLU A 163 5.16 -21.99 28.93
C GLU A 163 4.76 -20.53 29.14
N GLU A 164 3.94 -20.00 28.22
CA GLU A 164 3.33 -18.70 28.41
C GLU A 164 2.66 -18.70 29.80
N PRO A 165 2.95 -17.72 30.66
CA PRO A 165 2.38 -17.69 31.99
C PRO A 165 0.86 -17.70 31.85
N CYS A 166 0.24 -18.78 32.37
CA CYS A 166 -1.19 -18.98 32.33
C CYS A 166 -1.88 -17.78 32.99
N LYS A 167 -2.33 -16.82 32.18
CA LYS A 167 -2.98 -15.60 32.64
C LYS A 167 -4.30 -16.00 33.28
N VAL A 168 -4.30 -16.07 34.62
CA VAL A 168 -5.53 -16.30 35.39
C VAL A 168 -6.53 -15.21 35.00
N PRO A 169 -7.75 -15.57 34.51
CA PRO A 169 -8.75 -14.59 34.13
C PRO A 169 -9.08 -13.67 35.31
N SER A 170 -9.32 -12.39 35.04
CA SER A 170 -9.72 -11.49 36.13
C SER A 170 -11.08 -11.92 36.70
N LEU A 171 -11.32 -11.69 38.00
CA LEU A 171 -12.62 -11.95 38.62
C LEU A 171 -13.76 -11.25 37.86
N PHE A 172 -13.46 -10.08 37.29
CA PHE A 172 -14.38 -9.34 36.44
C PHE A 172 -14.74 -10.10 35.16
N ASP A 173 -13.76 -10.66 34.44
CA ASP A 173 -14.03 -11.42 33.21
C ASP A 173 -14.90 -12.65 33.51
N ILE A 174 -14.65 -13.34 34.62
CA ILE A 174 -15.46 -14.49 35.08
C ILE A 174 -16.89 -14.05 35.42
N ALA A 175 -17.06 -12.93 36.13
CA ALA A 175 -18.37 -12.41 36.47
C ALA A 175 -19.13 -11.96 35.22
N LEU A 176 -18.48 -11.17 34.35
CA LEU A 176 -19.06 -10.68 33.11
C LEU A 176 -19.50 -11.83 32.20
N GLU A 177 -18.68 -12.89 32.09
CA GLU A 177 -19.04 -14.10 31.35
C GLU A 177 -20.35 -14.69 31.84
N ARG A 178 -20.52 -14.86 33.15
CA ARG A 178 -21.76 -15.39 33.73
C ARG A 178 -22.97 -14.48 33.47
N VAL A 179 -22.81 -13.16 33.58
CA VAL A 179 -23.94 -12.24 33.37
C VAL A 179 -24.34 -12.20 31.90
N VAL A 180 -23.38 -12.22 30.96
CA VAL A 180 -23.71 -12.29 29.52
C VAL A 180 -24.37 -13.62 29.17
N THR A 181 -23.89 -14.75 29.73
CA THR A 181 -24.53 -16.06 29.52
C THR A 181 -25.96 -16.04 30.03
N PHE A 182 -26.19 -15.50 31.23
CA PHE A 182 -27.52 -15.36 31.80
C PHE A 182 -28.43 -14.47 30.94
N ALA A 183 -27.96 -13.30 30.52
CA ALA A 183 -28.71 -12.41 29.64
C ALA A 183 -29.06 -13.09 28.30
N SER A 184 -28.16 -13.93 27.77
CA SER A 184 -28.39 -14.71 26.55
C SER A 184 -29.48 -15.75 26.71
N GLU A 185 -29.52 -16.44 27.85
CA GLU A 185 -30.45 -17.54 28.11
C GLU A 185 -31.84 -17.05 28.49
N TYR A 186 -31.91 -15.97 29.30
CA TYR A 186 -33.16 -15.52 29.92
C TYR A 186 -33.74 -14.23 29.31
N GLY A 187 -33.00 -13.56 28.43
CA GLY A 187 -33.46 -12.34 27.76
C GLY A 187 -33.60 -11.12 28.67
N ASP A 188 -32.89 -11.11 29.81
CA ASP A 188 -32.91 -10.02 30.79
C ASP A 188 -31.52 -9.36 30.85
N ALA A 189 -31.38 -8.16 30.28
CA ALA A 189 -30.13 -7.38 30.28
C ALA A 189 -30.14 -5.95 30.90
N PRO A 190 -31.23 -5.39 31.46
CA PRO A 190 -31.23 -4.00 31.94
C PRO A 190 -30.25 -3.79 33.11
N ASP A 191 -29.97 -4.82 33.91
CA ASP A 191 -28.95 -4.75 34.96
C ASP A 191 -27.52 -5.01 34.44
N LEU A 192 -27.39 -5.65 33.27
CA LEU A 192 -26.10 -5.83 32.60
C LEU A 192 -25.63 -4.52 31.97
N GLU A 193 -26.54 -3.72 31.40
CA GLU A 193 -26.22 -2.36 30.93
C GLU A 193 -25.59 -1.54 32.06
N LYS A 194 -26.10 -1.66 33.30
CA LYS A 194 -25.55 -1.01 34.52
C LYS A 194 -24.15 -1.44 34.93
N LEU A 195 -23.70 -2.64 34.55
CA LEU A 195 -22.40 -3.19 34.96
C LEU A 195 -21.28 -2.91 33.95
N VAL A 196 -21.64 -2.56 32.71
CA VAL A 196 -20.71 -2.42 31.57
C VAL A 196 -20.13 -0.99 31.44
N TRP A 197 -20.60 -0.03 32.23
CA TRP A 197 -20.32 1.42 32.13
C TRP A 197 -18.87 1.91 32.38
N TYR A 198 -17.85 1.08 32.22
CA TYR A 198 -16.47 1.53 32.28
C TYR A 198 -15.84 1.46 30.87
N PRO A 199 -15.44 2.59 30.26
CA PRO A 199 -14.88 2.63 28.91
C PRO A 199 -13.70 1.67 28.70
N GLU A 200 -12.90 1.42 29.74
CA GLU A 200 -11.77 0.47 29.73
C GLU A 200 -12.21 -0.99 29.49
N ARG A 201 -13.49 -1.30 29.71
CA ARG A 201 -14.04 -2.67 29.68
C ARG A 201 -14.69 -3.05 28.36
N VAL A 202 -14.86 -2.10 27.44
CA VAL A 202 -15.40 -2.33 26.09
C VAL A 202 -14.67 -3.50 25.40
N ASN A 203 -13.34 -3.51 25.45
CA ASN A 203 -12.54 -4.56 24.82
C ASN A 203 -12.70 -5.93 25.50
N SER A 204 -12.94 -5.98 26.82
CA SER A 204 -13.24 -7.23 27.52
C SER A 204 -14.62 -7.76 27.15
N LEU A 205 -15.61 -6.87 27.03
CA LEU A 205 -16.95 -7.25 26.61
C LEU A 205 -16.96 -7.73 25.15
N LEU A 206 -16.30 -7.03 24.22
CA LEU A 206 -16.18 -7.49 22.84
C LEU A 206 -15.48 -8.86 22.75
N ARG A 207 -14.38 -9.06 23.50
CA ARG A 207 -13.72 -10.38 23.60
C ARG A 207 -14.64 -11.47 24.12
N LEU A 208 -15.51 -11.15 25.07
CA LEU A 208 -16.46 -12.09 25.61
C LEU A 208 -17.59 -12.40 24.61
N LEU A 209 -18.14 -11.37 23.95
CA LEU A 209 -19.17 -11.49 22.93
C LEU A 209 -18.69 -12.34 21.74
N ARG A 210 -17.40 -12.29 21.39
CA ARG A 210 -16.77 -13.16 20.37
C ARG A 210 -16.82 -14.66 20.68
N LYS A 211 -17.03 -15.05 21.95
CA LYS A 211 -17.16 -16.48 22.34
C LYS A 211 -18.48 -17.09 21.88
N TYR A 212 -19.51 -16.29 21.60
CA TYR A 212 -20.83 -16.78 21.24
C TYR A 212 -20.93 -17.05 19.74
N LYS A 213 -21.08 -18.32 19.35
CA LYS A 213 -21.22 -18.75 17.95
C LYS A 213 -22.39 -19.74 17.78
N PRO A 214 -23.40 -19.44 16.94
CA PRO A 214 -23.67 -18.15 16.29
C PRO A 214 -24.01 -17.06 17.32
N PHE A 215 -23.94 -15.79 16.91
CA PHE A 215 -24.30 -14.70 17.80
C PHE A 215 -25.77 -14.77 18.16
N PRO A 216 -26.12 -14.74 19.45
CA PRO A 216 -27.47 -15.03 19.89
C PRO A 216 -28.42 -13.93 19.40
N LEU A 217 -29.58 -14.35 18.89
CA LEU A 217 -30.65 -13.47 18.40
C LEU A 217 -31.47 -12.69 19.46
N PRO A 218 -31.40 -12.92 20.79
CA PRO A 218 -32.14 -12.10 21.74
C PRO A 218 -31.74 -10.62 21.62
N TYR A 219 -32.75 -9.76 21.43
CA TYR A 219 -32.63 -8.29 21.41
C TYR A 219 -31.75 -7.69 22.53
N PRO A 220 -31.74 -8.21 23.77
CA PRO A 220 -30.95 -7.62 24.85
C PRO A 220 -29.43 -7.66 24.62
N ILE A 221 -28.89 -8.69 23.97
CA ILE A 221 -27.45 -8.78 23.69
C ILE A 221 -27.06 -7.85 22.55
N LEU A 222 -27.93 -7.71 21.54
CA LEU A 222 -27.70 -6.75 20.47
C LEU A 222 -27.79 -5.31 21.00
N SER A 223 -28.72 -5.02 21.92
CA SER A 223 -28.81 -3.73 22.64
C SER A 223 -27.52 -3.44 23.41
N LEU A 224 -26.98 -4.45 24.10
CA LEU A 224 -25.71 -4.32 24.81
C LEU A 224 -24.55 -4.02 23.85
N LEU A 225 -24.46 -4.73 22.72
CA LEU A 225 -23.46 -4.46 21.69
C LEU A 225 -23.62 -3.06 21.11
N ALA A 226 -24.84 -2.66 20.76
CA ALA A 226 -25.20 -1.32 20.30
C ALA A 226 -24.69 -0.24 21.28
N LYS A 227 -25.01 -0.38 22.57
CA LYS A 227 -24.56 0.53 23.62
C LYS A 227 -23.04 0.55 23.77
N THR A 228 -22.41 -0.62 23.70
CA THR A 228 -20.95 -0.77 23.72
C THR A 228 -20.29 -0.04 22.55
N ILE A 229 -20.90 -0.09 21.37
CA ILE A 229 -20.44 0.63 20.18
C ILE A 229 -20.63 2.13 20.35
N GLU A 230 -21.79 2.58 20.82
CA GLU A 230 -22.06 4.01 21.11
C GLU A 230 -21.00 4.60 22.04
N ASP A 231 -20.70 3.91 23.14
CA ASP A 231 -19.72 4.36 24.11
C ASP A 231 -18.28 4.25 23.59
N ALA A 232 -18.04 3.39 22.59
CA ALA A 232 -16.78 3.29 21.89
C ALA A 232 -16.63 4.28 20.74
N GLN A 233 -17.68 5.05 20.36
CA GLN A 233 -17.66 5.95 19.19
C GLN A 233 -16.61 7.06 19.26
N ASP A 234 -16.09 7.37 20.45
CA ASP A 234 -14.89 8.23 20.59
C ASP A 234 -13.74 7.70 19.72
N ARG A 235 -13.72 6.38 19.49
CA ARG A 235 -12.86 5.71 18.53
C ARG A 235 -13.60 5.70 17.20
N LYS A 236 -13.14 6.48 16.22
CA LYS A 236 -13.61 6.47 14.81
C LYS A 236 -13.45 5.10 14.11
N SER A 237 -13.06 4.05 14.83
CA SER A 237 -12.78 2.71 14.35
C SER A 237 -13.46 1.68 15.25
N LEU A 238 -14.13 0.71 14.64
CA LEU A 238 -14.79 -0.40 15.32
C LEU A 238 -14.29 -1.74 14.80
N ASP A 239 -13.82 -2.58 15.71
CA ASP A 239 -13.37 -3.94 15.42
C ASP A 239 -14.43 -4.98 15.83
N LEU A 240 -15.13 -5.52 14.84
CA LEU A 240 -16.09 -6.63 14.98
C LEU A 240 -15.52 -7.95 14.44
N SER A 241 -14.20 -8.03 14.24
CA SER A 241 -13.53 -9.24 13.76
C SER A 241 -13.63 -10.38 14.79
N GLY A 242 -13.28 -11.59 14.34
CA GLY A 242 -13.08 -12.71 15.26
C GLY A 242 -14.38 -13.36 15.73
N ALA A 243 -15.36 -13.45 14.82
CA ALA A 243 -16.56 -14.27 14.94
C ALA A 243 -17.65 -13.79 15.91
N ILE A 244 -17.86 -12.47 16.02
CA ILE A 244 -19.14 -11.91 16.52
C ILE A 244 -20.32 -12.33 15.61
N GLY A 245 -20.10 -13.04 14.50
CA GLY A 245 -21.13 -13.83 13.82
C GLY A 245 -22.41 -13.05 13.49
N LEU A 246 -22.28 -11.74 13.24
CA LEU A 246 -23.44 -10.87 13.04
C LEU A 246 -24.04 -11.15 11.67
N SER A 247 -25.33 -11.47 11.66
CA SER A 247 -26.13 -11.60 10.45
C SER A 247 -26.37 -10.23 9.79
N ALA A 248 -26.74 -10.24 8.51
CA ALA A 248 -27.10 -9.01 7.79
C ALA A 248 -28.22 -8.20 8.48
N VAL A 249 -29.20 -8.89 9.08
CA VAL A 249 -30.30 -8.26 9.82
C VAL A 249 -29.80 -7.53 11.07
N GLN A 250 -28.90 -8.15 11.82
CA GLN A 250 -28.30 -7.53 13.01
C GLN A 250 -27.43 -6.34 12.63
N ILE A 251 -26.64 -6.43 11.55
CA ILE A 251 -25.84 -5.31 11.05
C ILE A 251 -26.75 -4.15 10.60
N SER A 252 -27.83 -4.45 9.89
CA SER A 252 -28.86 -3.45 9.53
C SER A 252 -29.43 -2.73 10.76
N GLN A 253 -29.67 -3.46 11.85
CA GLN A 253 -30.17 -2.88 13.10
C GLN A 253 -29.13 -1.98 13.79
N LEU A 254 -27.83 -2.24 13.58
CA LEU A 254 -26.75 -1.43 14.12
C LEU A 254 -26.44 -0.19 13.26
N LEU A 255 -26.85 -0.13 11.99
CA LEU A 255 -26.54 1.00 11.08
C LEU A 255 -26.77 2.39 11.67
N PRO A 256 -27.88 2.69 12.39
CA PRO A 256 -28.10 4.02 12.97
C PRO A 256 -27.03 4.45 13.98
N ILE A 257 -26.34 3.48 14.58
CA ILE A 257 -25.29 3.67 15.58
C ILE A 257 -23.92 3.79 14.90
N LEU A 258 -23.76 3.23 13.71
CA LEU A 258 -22.47 3.21 13.00
C LEU A 258 -22.17 4.52 12.26
N GLN A 259 -23.09 5.50 12.26
CA GLN A 259 -23.08 6.71 11.41
C GLN A 259 -21.84 7.61 11.54
N ASN A 260 -21.09 7.51 12.64
CA ASN A 260 -19.91 8.34 12.91
C ASN A 260 -18.58 7.60 12.70
N LEU A 261 -18.64 6.31 12.34
CA LEU A 261 -17.45 5.49 12.19
C LEU A 261 -16.78 5.73 10.84
N ARG A 262 -15.44 5.79 10.86
CA ARG A 262 -14.60 5.83 9.66
C ARG A 262 -14.07 4.46 9.29
N THR A 263 -13.85 3.58 10.27
CA THR A 263 -13.31 2.24 10.05
C THR A 263 -14.20 1.19 10.68
N ILE A 264 -14.54 0.15 9.92
CA ILE A 264 -15.25 -1.04 10.42
C ILE A 264 -14.48 -2.29 9.97
N ASP A 265 -14.17 -3.17 10.92
CA ASP A 265 -13.59 -4.48 10.66
C ASP A 265 -14.61 -5.59 10.91
N LEU A 266 -14.94 -6.36 9.88
CA LEU A 266 -15.82 -7.52 9.90
C LEU A 266 -15.08 -8.84 9.67
N SER A 267 -13.74 -8.85 9.78
CA SER A 267 -12.92 -9.99 9.39
C SER A 267 -13.33 -11.27 10.12
N PHE A 268 -13.32 -12.38 9.39
CA PHE A 268 -13.71 -13.70 9.88
C PHE A 268 -15.16 -13.78 10.38
N ASN A 269 -16.06 -12.94 9.85
CA ASN A 269 -17.49 -13.10 10.05
C ASN A 269 -18.08 -14.06 8.99
N PRO A 270 -18.48 -15.29 9.36
CA PRO A 270 -19.02 -16.27 8.41
C PRO A 270 -20.39 -15.87 7.85
N PHE A 271 -21.09 -14.89 8.44
CA PHE A 271 -22.41 -14.45 8.01
C PHE A 271 -22.39 -13.12 7.25
N ALA A 272 -21.23 -12.48 7.11
CA ALA A 272 -21.08 -11.28 6.28
C ALA A 272 -21.23 -11.66 4.81
N THR A 273 -22.12 -10.97 4.09
CA THR A 273 -22.37 -11.15 2.66
C THR A 273 -22.06 -9.87 1.89
N VAL A 274 -22.05 -9.93 0.55
CA VAL A 274 -21.92 -8.70 -0.28
C VAL A 274 -23.06 -7.71 -0.02
N ASP A 275 -24.26 -8.17 0.36
CA ASP A 275 -25.36 -7.28 0.74
C ASP A 275 -25.05 -6.49 2.02
N VAL A 276 -24.34 -7.10 2.97
CA VAL A 276 -23.85 -6.40 4.17
C VAL A 276 -22.87 -5.31 3.79
N VAL A 277 -21.95 -5.60 2.87
CA VAL A 277 -21.02 -4.59 2.32
C VAL A 277 -21.81 -3.44 1.72
N ARG A 278 -22.78 -3.72 0.84
CA ARG A 278 -23.66 -2.70 0.24
C ARG A 278 -24.39 -1.86 1.30
N GLN A 279 -24.98 -2.51 2.30
CA GLN A 279 -25.72 -1.85 3.38
C GLN A 279 -24.83 -0.92 4.21
N LEU A 280 -23.59 -1.33 4.52
CA LEU A 280 -22.66 -0.49 5.26
C LEU A 280 -22.19 0.71 4.44
N LEU A 281 -21.87 0.51 3.16
CA LEU A 281 -21.46 1.60 2.26
C LEU A 281 -22.57 2.63 2.04
N ALA A 282 -23.81 2.16 1.88
CA ALA A 282 -24.97 3.03 1.70
C ALA A 282 -25.44 3.66 3.02
N GLY A 283 -25.35 2.91 4.11
CA GLY A 283 -25.90 3.26 5.41
C GLY A 283 -24.96 4.06 6.29
N VAL A 284 -23.64 4.02 6.07
CA VAL A 284 -22.64 4.70 6.91
C VAL A 284 -21.87 5.71 6.05
N PRO A 285 -22.34 6.96 5.92
CA PRO A 285 -21.80 7.93 4.98
C PRO A 285 -20.37 8.40 5.32
N THR A 286 -19.93 8.24 6.57
CA THR A 286 -18.59 8.57 7.05
C THR A 286 -17.58 7.44 6.89
N LEU A 287 -18.02 6.26 6.45
CA LEU A 287 -17.17 5.08 6.32
C LEU A 287 -16.09 5.34 5.25
N ARG A 288 -14.83 5.22 5.66
CA ARG A 288 -13.65 5.35 4.79
C ARG A 288 -12.93 4.02 4.59
N ARG A 289 -12.95 3.16 5.61
CA ARG A 289 -12.28 1.85 5.59
C ARG A 289 -13.23 0.74 6.01
N LEU A 290 -13.28 -0.31 5.21
CA LEU A 290 -14.00 -1.53 5.51
C LEU A 290 -13.07 -2.74 5.35
N VAL A 291 -12.99 -3.58 6.38
CA VAL A 291 -12.18 -4.81 6.37
C VAL A 291 -13.12 -6.01 6.37
N VAL A 292 -13.03 -6.87 5.36
CA VAL A 292 -13.89 -8.06 5.17
C VAL A 292 -13.03 -9.29 4.85
N MET A 293 -11.89 -9.41 5.53
CA MET A 293 -10.95 -10.52 5.32
C MET A 293 -11.51 -11.82 5.89
N GLY A 294 -11.31 -12.95 5.20
CA GLY A 294 -11.77 -14.26 5.68
C GLY A 294 -13.30 -14.37 5.84
N CYS A 295 -14.07 -13.58 5.09
CA CYS A 295 -15.54 -13.65 5.06
C CYS A 295 -15.98 -14.53 3.87
N PRO A 296 -16.28 -15.83 4.08
CA PRO A 296 -16.49 -16.79 2.98
C PRO A 296 -17.67 -16.47 2.06
N ASN A 297 -18.66 -15.71 2.55
CA ASN A 297 -19.85 -15.33 1.77
C ASN A 297 -19.72 -13.95 1.08
N VAL A 298 -18.53 -13.33 1.14
CA VAL A 298 -18.18 -12.15 0.34
C VAL A 298 -17.32 -12.64 -0.82
N GLU A 299 -17.96 -13.18 -1.85
CA GLU A 299 -17.23 -13.74 -3.00
C GLU A 299 -16.64 -12.64 -3.90
N SER A 300 -15.41 -12.85 -4.40
CA SER A 300 -14.69 -11.91 -5.27
C SER A 300 -15.50 -11.48 -6.50
N ASP A 301 -16.12 -12.43 -7.22
CA ASP A 301 -16.88 -12.14 -8.45
C ASP A 301 -18.11 -11.26 -8.18
N VAL A 302 -18.81 -11.53 -7.07
CA VAL A 302 -20.01 -10.80 -6.68
C VAL A 302 -19.63 -9.40 -6.17
N LEU A 303 -18.56 -9.28 -5.39
CA LEU A 303 -18.04 -7.99 -4.94
C LEU A 303 -17.53 -7.14 -6.11
N CYS A 304 -16.84 -7.74 -7.07
CA CYS A 304 -16.40 -7.08 -8.30
C CYS A 304 -17.61 -6.56 -9.11
N THR A 305 -18.68 -7.35 -9.20
CA THR A 305 -19.93 -6.94 -9.84
C THR A 305 -20.53 -5.73 -9.13
N LEU A 306 -20.58 -5.73 -7.80
CA LEU A 306 -21.06 -4.60 -6.99
C LEU A 306 -20.25 -3.32 -7.26
N VAL A 307 -18.92 -3.39 -7.27
CA VAL A 307 -18.03 -2.25 -7.56
C VAL A 307 -18.32 -1.66 -8.95
N ARG A 308 -18.59 -2.51 -9.94
CA ARG A 308 -18.88 -2.09 -11.31
C ARG A 308 -20.28 -1.49 -11.46
N SER A 309 -21.30 -2.16 -10.94
CA SER A 309 -22.70 -1.78 -11.10
C SER A 309 -23.10 -0.59 -10.21
N GLU A 310 -22.50 -0.48 -9.03
CA GLU A 310 -22.85 0.51 -8.00
C GLU A 310 -21.62 1.30 -7.55
N SER A 311 -20.76 1.70 -8.50
CA SER A 311 -19.50 2.43 -8.24
C SER A 311 -19.65 3.69 -7.37
N THR A 312 -20.83 4.32 -7.34
CA THR A 312 -21.14 5.47 -6.48
C THR A 312 -20.98 5.15 -4.99
N LEU A 313 -21.26 3.92 -4.56
CA LEU A 313 -21.12 3.49 -3.16
C LEU A 313 -19.66 3.52 -2.67
N PHE A 314 -18.71 3.44 -3.59
CA PHE A 314 -17.29 3.33 -3.26
C PHE A 314 -16.54 4.66 -3.38
N ARG A 315 -17.20 5.74 -3.81
CA ARG A 315 -16.57 7.06 -4.01
C ARG A 315 -15.97 7.67 -2.75
N ARG A 316 -16.47 7.23 -1.60
CA ARG A 316 -16.11 7.68 -0.25
C ARG A 316 -15.13 6.76 0.44
N ILE A 317 -14.86 5.59 -0.13
CA ILE A 317 -14.01 4.57 0.48
C ILE A 317 -12.59 4.77 0.01
N GLU A 318 -11.71 4.94 0.99
CA GLU A 318 -10.26 4.94 0.82
C GLU A 318 -9.76 3.50 0.69
N ALA A 319 -10.36 2.58 1.46
CA ALA A 319 -9.84 1.24 1.64
C ALA A 319 -10.93 0.18 1.81
N LEU A 320 -10.88 -0.85 0.97
CA LEU A 320 -11.68 -2.07 1.13
C LEU A 320 -10.73 -3.27 1.20
N MET A 321 -10.46 -3.77 2.40
CA MET A 321 -9.56 -4.89 2.60
C MET A 321 -10.32 -6.20 2.36
N HIS A 322 -10.10 -6.76 1.17
CA HIS A 322 -10.63 -8.04 0.71
C HIS A 322 -9.57 -8.68 -0.20
N PRO A 323 -9.40 -10.01 -0.22
CA PRO A 323 -8.36 -10.66 -1.04
C PRO A 323 -8.32 -10.18 -2.50
N LEU A 324 -9.50 -9.92 -3.10
CA LEU A 324 -9.66 -9.32 -4.44
C LEU A 324 -8.81 -8.06 -4.69
N PHE A 325 -8.57 -7.22 -3.69
CA PHE A 325 -7.86 -5.94 -3.83
C PHE A 325 -6.43 -5.97 -3.29
N LEU A 326 -5.98 -7.14 -2.81
CA LEU A 326 -4.69 -7.30 -2.15
C LEU A 326 -3.72 -8.18 -2.95
N ASP A 327 -4.13 -8.69 -4.11
CA ASP A 327 -3.29 -9.46 -5.02
C ASP A 327 -2.75 -8.55 -6.15
N PRO A 328 -1.42 -8.33 -6.24
CA PRO A 328 -0.79 -7.54 -7.30
C PRO A 328 -0.72 -8.29 -8.65
N ASP A 329 -0.79 -9.63 -8.66
CA ASP A 329 -0.53 -10.50 -9.81
C ASP A 329 -1.78 -10.95 -10.55
N GLU A 330 -2.96 -10.78 -9.96
CA GLU A 330 -4.26 -10.95 -10.63
C GLU A 330 -4.89 -9.59 -11.03
N PRO A 331 -4.33 -8.84 -12.02
CA PRO A 331 -4.96 -7.62 -12.54
C PRO A 331 -6.26 -7.91 -13.32
N HIS A 332 -6.64 -9.18 -13.42
CA HIS A 332 -7.72 -9.63 -14.26
C HIS A 332 -9.03 -9.45 -13.50
N HIS A 333 -9.70 -8.34 -13.80
CA HIS A 333 -11.15 -8.08 -13.70
C HIS A 333 -11.60 -6.95 -12.75
N PHE A 334 -10.81 -6.33 -11.89
CA PHE A 334 -11.35 -5.21 -11.11
C PHE A 334 -11.36 -3.88 -11.87
N LEU A 335 -12.33 -3.02 -11.53
CA LEU A 335 -12.41 -1.65 -12.03
C LEU A 335 -11.25 -0.87 -11.41
N THR A 336 -10.33 -0.37 -12.24
CA THR A 336 -9.33 0.57 -11.74
C THR A 336 -9.98 1.92 -11.52
N GLY A 337 -9.91 2.43 -10.30
CA GLY A 337 -10.43 3.75 -9.98
C GLY A 337 -9.53 4.84 -10.56
N PHE A 338 -8.24 4.77 -10.24
CA PHE A 338 -7.24 5.76 -10.62
C PHE A 338 -5.93 5.10 -11.06
N THR A 339 -5.28 5.69 -12.07
CA THR A 339 -3.97 5.25 -12.55
C THR A 339 -2.98 6.39 -12.61
N PHE A 340 -1.82 6.19 -12.01
CA PHE A 340 -0.64 7.02 -12.26
C PHE A 340 0.11 6.47 -13.46
N ILE A 341 0.42 7.31 -14.43
CA ILE A 341 1.18 6.99 -15.64
C ILE A 341 2.40 7.90 -15.66
N ALA A 342 3.59 7.31 -15.70
CA ALA A 342 4.83 8.02 -15.93
C ALA A 342 5.46 7.52 -17.23
N SER A 343 5.91 8.43 -18.09
CA SER A 343 6.59 8.09 -19.34
C SER A 343 7.92 8.80 -19.45
N ASP A 344 8.89 8.08 -19.99
CA ASP A 344 10.12 8.62 -20.54
C ASP A 344 10.18 8.38 -22.06
N VAL A 345 11.35 8.55 -22.67
CA VAL A 345 11.61 8.37 -24.10
C VAL A 345 11.44 6.91 -24.56
N HIS A 346 11.59 5.94 -23.66
CA HIS A 346 11.68 4.51 -23.96
C HIS A 346 10.58 3.66 -23.34
N HIS A 347 10.00 4.10 -22.22
CA HIS A 347 9.17 3.28 -21.36
C HIS A 347 7.98 4.06 -20.80
N VAL A 348 6.86 3.35 -20.68
CA VAL A 348 5.65 3.81 -19.98
C VAL A 348 5.45 2.92 -18.77
N HIS A 349 5.44 3.55 -17.61
CA HIS A 349 5.25 2.96 -16.30
C HIS A 349 3.88 3.36 -15.78
N SER A 350 3.15 2.43 -15.15
CA SER A 350 1.92 2.80 -14.46
C SER A 350 1.66 2.01 -13.18
N ALA A 351 0.95 2.67 -12.27
CA ALA A 351 0.50 2.12 -10.99
C ALA A 351 -0.99 2.44 -10.85
N SER A 352 -1.78 1.44 -10.45
CA SER A 352 -3.22 1.52 -10.48
C SER A 352 -3.83 1.15 -9.13
N VAL A 353 -4.78 1.95 -8.66
CA VAL A 353 -5.56 1.66 -7.45
C VAL A 353 -7.04 1.48 -7.80
N SER A 354 -7.66 0.47 -7.20
CA SER A 354 -9.06 0.11 -7.47
C SER A 354 -10.03 1.13 -6.88
N LEU A 355 -9.74 1.60 -5.67
CA LEU A 355 -10.52 2.59 -4.93
C LEU A 355 -9.62 3.77 -4.62
N PHE A 356 -10.19 4.98 -4.59
CA PHE A 356 -9.45 6.18 -4.23
C PHE A 356 -10.41 7.28 -3.77
N THR A 357 -9.88 8.20 -2.97
CA THR A 357 -10.43 9.52 -2.74
C THR A 357 -9.50 10.58 -3.35
N PRO A 358 -10.01 11.75 -3.74
CA PRO A 358 -9.19 12.87 -4.21
C PRO A 358 -8.08 13.24 -3.23
N VAL A 359 -8.38 13.16 -1.92
CA VAL A 359 -7.43 13.40 -0.83
C VAL A 359 -6.22 12.48 -0.96
N CYS A 360 -6.42 11.17 -1.07
CA CYS A 360 -5.31 10.21 -1.22
C CYS A 360 -4.52 10.39 -2.52
N ILE A 361 -5.17 10.85 -3.60
CA ILE A 361 -4.48 11.11 -4.87
C ILE A 361 -3.60 12.35 -4.79
N VAL A 362 -4.11 13.46 -4.27
CA VAL A 362 -3.32 14.70 -4.11
C VAL A 362 -2.15 14.47 -3.17
N ASP A 363 -2.41 13.87 -2.01
CA ASP A 363 -1.39 13.50 -1.02
C ASP A 363 -0.32 12.55 -1.60
N GLY A 364 -0.75 11.51 -2.33
CA GLY A 364 0.17 10.60 -3.01
C GLY A 364 1.03 11.29 -4.07
N LEU A 365 0.45 12.19 -4.87
CA LEU A 365 1.17 12.95 -5.89
C LEU A 365 2.17 13.94 -5.28
N ILE A 366 1.79 14.65 -4.21
CA ILE A 366 2.69 15.54 -3.47
C ILE A 366 3.95 14.76 -3.09
N ARG A 367 3.82 13.62 -2.41
CA ARG A 367 4.97 12.83 -1.95
C ARG A 367 5.86 12.34 -3.09
N ILE A 368 5.25 11.86 -4.18
CA ILE A 368 6.00 11.38 -5.35
C ILE A 368 6.78 12.53 -5.99
N ILE A 369 6.15 13.68 -6.19
CA ILE A 369 6.76 14.84 -6.84
C ILE A 369 7.83 15.48 -5.95
N GLU A 370 7.60 15.58 -4.64
CA GLU A 370 8.64 16.02 -3.70
C GLU A 370 9.86 15.12 -3.77
N ALA A 371 9.66 13.80 -3.76
CA ALA A 371 10.75 12.84 -3.87
C ALA A 371 11.49 12.99 -5.23
N PHE A 372 10.77 13.28 -6.32
CA PHE A 372 11.37 13.59 -7.61
C PHE A 372 12.27 14.84 -7.55
N LEU A 373 11.76 15.93 -6.98
CA LEU A 373 12.48 17.20 -6.87
C LEU A 373 13.71 17.11 -5.95
N GLN A 374 13.60 16.36 -4.84
CA GLN A 374 14.68 16.24 -3.87
C GLN A 374 15.86 15.40 -4.36
N GLN A 375 15.60 14.30 -5.07
CA GLN A 375 16.65 13.34 -5.40
C GLN A 375 17.56 13.80 -6.53
N LYS A 376 17.16 14.76 -7.36
CA LYS A 376 17.88 15.20 -8.58
C LYS A 376 18.23 14.08 -9.58
N CYS A 377 17.86 12.84 -9.28
CA CYS A 377 18.13 11.64 -10.06
C CYS A 377 16.80 10.97 -10.41
N PHE A 378 16.06 11.68 -11.24
CA PHE A 378 14.88 11.19 -11.94
C PHE A 378 15.10 9.81 -12.57
N PHE A 379 16.33 9.51 -13.02
CA PHE A 379 16.72 8.24 -13.65
C PHE A 379 16.32 6.99 -12.85
N PHE A 380 16.51 6.97 -11.53
CA PHE A 380 16.19 5.81 -10.69
C PHE A 380 14.68 5.60 -10.51
N PHE A 381 13.90 6.66 -10.64
CA PHE A 381 12.45 6.57 -10.66
C PHE A 381 11.91 6.02 -11.99
N TYR A 382 12.68 5.89 -13.07
CA TYR A 382 12.13 5.36 -14.33
C TYR A 382 11.96 3.87 -14.33
N GLU A 383 13.04 3.10 -14.13
CA GLU A 383 12.93 1.64 -14.10
C GLU A 383 11.98 1.12 -13.00
N LYS A 384 11.79 1.91 -11.94
CA LYS A 384 11.17 1.49 -10.68
C LYS A 384 10.01 2.37 -10.20
N GLY A 385 9.69 3.48 -10.85
CA GLY A 385 8.73 4.49 -10.36
C GLY A 385 7.32 3.97 -10.13
N CYS A 386 6.94 2.88 -10.82
CA CYS A 386 5.74 2.13 -10.50
C CYS A 386 5.68 1.77 -9.01
N ILE A 387 6.77 1.30 -8.39
CA ILE A 387 6.73 0.84 -6.99
C ILE A 387 6.60 2.01 -6.00
N ALA A 388 7.19 3.17 -6.30
CA ALA A 388 7.03 4.37 -5.49
C ALA A 388 5.60 4.90 -5.57
N ALA A 389 5.05 4.99 -6.78
CA ALA A 389 3.66 5.33 -6.98
C ALA A 389 2.72 4.32 -6.30
N GLN A 390 3.01 3.02 -6.43
CA GLN A 390 2.25 1.98 -5.75
C GLN A 390 2.28 2.18 -4.22
N ALA A 391 3.46 2.42 -3.64
CA ALA A 391 3.59 2.64 -2.20
C ALA A 391 2.86 3.91 -1.76
N ALA A 392 3.03 5.04 -2.47
CA ALA A 392 2.37 6.30 -2.17
C ALA A 392 0.85 6.17 -2.21
N PHE A 393 0.28 5.68 -3.32
CA PHE A 393 -1.17 5.57 -3.49
C PHE A 393 -1.81 4.43 -2.67
N SER A 394 -1.02 3.44 -2.22
CA SER A 394 -1.51 2.38 -1.32
C SER A 394 -1.47 2.75 0.16
N SER A 395 -0.87 3.90 0.49
CA SER A 395 -0.58 4.30 1.86
C SER A 395 -1.28 5.60 2.25
N MET A 396 -1.52 5.75 3.54
CA MET A 396 -1.95 7.00 4.15
C MET A 396 -1.03 7.33 5.32
N VAL A 397 -0.33 8.46 5.26
CA VAL A 397 0.44 8.96 6.40
C VAL A 397 -0.51 9.79 7.27
N PRO A 398 -0.57 9.54 8.59
CA PRO A 398 -1.25 10.45 9.50
C PRO A 398 -0.74 11.89 9.32
N GLN A 399 -1.59 12.90 9.52
CA GLN A 399 -1.26 14.32 9.29
C GLN A 399 0.04 14.79 10.00
N ASP A 400 0.34 14.21 11.16
CA ASP A 400 1.55 14.48 11.95
C ASP A 400 2.50 13.27 12.02
N GLY A 401 2.33 12.30 11.12
CA GLY A 401 3.09 11.05 11.09
C GLY A 401 4.29 11.10 10.16
N GLU A 402 5.29 10.26 10.44
CA GLU A 402 6.40 10.00 9.54
C GLU A 402 6.02 8.96 8.46
N TRP A 403 6.82 8.83 7.39
CA TRP A 403 6.55 7.88 6.30
C TRP A 403 6.48 6.42 6.79
N ASP A 404 7.28 6.07 7.79
CA ASP A 404 7.27 4.74 8.42
C ASP A 404 5.99 4.45 9.21
N CYS A 405 5.26 5.49 9.65
CA CYS A 405 3.98 5.42 10.34
C CYS A 405 2.79 5.29 9.37
N ARG A 406 3.05 5.19 8.06
CA ARG A 406 1.98 5.09 7.05
C ARG A 406 1.15 3.83 7.22
N VAL A 407 -0.14 3.96 6.96
CA VAL A 407 -1.08 2.85 6.97
C VAL A 407 -1.28 2.36 5.55
N ILE A 408 -0.87 1.13 5.27
CA ILE A 408 -1.05 0.50 3.95
C ILE A 408 -2.41 -0.18 3.92
N THR A 409 -3.24 0.18 2.93
CA THR A 409 -4.66 -0.23 2.92
C THR A 409 -5.09 -0.97 1.66
N SER A 410 -4.28 -0.91 0.61
CA SER A 410 -4.46 -1.63 -0.64
C SER A 410 -3.11 -2.13 -1.14
N VAL A 411 -3.12 -2.93 -2.19
CA VAL A 411 -1.92 -3.16 -3.01
C VAL A 411 -2.21 -2.61 -4.39
N ALA A 412 -1.57 -1.51 -4.73
CA ALA A 412 -1.68 -0.97 -6.08
C ALA A 412 -1.15 -1.99 -7.09
N SER A 413 -1.96 -2.30 -8.10
CA SER A 413 -1.62 -3.30 -9.10
C SER A 413 -0.48 -2.82 -9.98
N ARG A 414 0.37 -3.77 -10.41
CA ARG A 414 1.35 -3.50 -11.46
C ARG A 414 0.69 -3.71 -12.81
N VAL A 415 0.51 -2.62 -13.54
CA VAL A 415 0.18 -2.74 -14.96
C VAL A 415 1.48 -3.17 -15.66
N LYS A 416 1.53 -4.43 -16.12
CA LYS A 416 2.62 -4.93 -16.97
C LYS A 416 2.77 -3.99 -18.18
N ASN A 417 3.97 -3.82 -18.75
CA ASN A 417 4.42 -2.98 -19.90
C ASN A 417 3.56 -3.04 -21.18
N ARG A 418 2.25 -3.01 -21.02
CA ARG A 418 1.22 -2.90 -22.02
C ARG A 418 0.60 -1.54 -21.81
N PRO A 419 0.18 -0.88 -22.90
CA PRO A 419 -0.57 0.34 -22.78
C PRO A 419 -1.74 0.11 -21.82
N CYS A 420 -1.92 1.06 -20.90
CA CYS A 420 -2.92 0.98 -19.85
C CYS A 420 -4.27 0.70 -20.53
N GLU A 421 -4.84 -0.50 -20.32
CA GLU A 421 -6.18 -0.75 -20.82
C GLU A 421 -7.11 0.31 -20.22
N PRO A 422 -8.01 0.91 -21.02
CA PRO A 422 -8.86 2.04 -20.62
C PRO A 422 -9.96 1.65 -19.62
N SER A 423 -9.74 0.62 -18.80
CA SER A 423 -10.65 0.23 -17.72
C SER A 423 -10.70 1.24 -16.59
N THR A 424 -9.78 2.21 -16.60
CA THR A 424 -9.61 3.23 -15.57
C THR A 424 -10.50 4.44 -15.90
N ARG A 425 -11.21 4.99 -14.91
CA ARG A 425 -11.99 6.22 -15.17
C ARG A 425 -11.11 7.45 -15.12
N TRP A 426 -10.11 7.44 -14.25
CA TRP A 426 -9.24 8.56 -13.96
C TRP A 426 -7.77 8.15 -14.06
N ALA A 427 -6.94 9.07 -14.56
CA ALA A 427 -5.50 8.91 -14.55
C ALA A 427 -4.80 10.25 -14.30
N PHE A 428 -3.59 10.19 -13.77
CA PHE A 428 -2.62 11.27 -13.81
C PHE A 428 -1.47 10.81 -14.70
N ALA A 429 -1.23 11.53 -15.79
CA ALA A 429 -0.12 11.28 -16.68
C ALA A 429 0.98 12.32 -16.46
N TYR A 430 2.20 11.83 -16.33
CA TYR A 430 3.42 12.60 -16.19
C TYR A 430 4.42 12.13 -17.24
N GLU A 431 4.98 13.08 -17.97
CA GLU A 431 6.01 12.86 -18.97
C GLU A 431 7.25 13.65 -18.59
N TYR A 432 8.39 12.96 -18.59
CA TYR A 432 9.68 13.57 -18.33
C TYR A 432 10.69 13.27 -19.44
N TYR A 433 11.49 14.28 -19.76
CA TYR A 433 12.60 14.18 -20.71
C TYR A 433 13.92 14.48 -20.00
N PRO A 434 14.80 13.48 -19.79
CA PRO A 434 16.09 13.70 -19.13
C PRO A 434 16.99 14.64 -19.91
N THR A 435 17.71 15.49 -19.17
CA THR A 435 18.68 16.48 -19.69
C THR A 435 19.96 15.86 -20.25
N GLU A 436 20.22 14.58 -19.97
CA GLU A 436 21.46 13.88 -20.38
C GLU A 436 21.59 13.69 -21.91
N PHE A 437 20.56 14.03 -22.68
CA PHE A 437 20.63 14.09 -24.15
C PHE A 437 20.76 15.55 -24.61
N PRO A 438 21.99 16.07 -24.79
CA PRO A 438 22.27 17.47 -25.15
C PRO A 438 21.72 17.90 -26.52
N SER A 439 21.00 17.02 -27.23
CA SER A 439 20.34 17.32 -28.51
C SER A 439 18.90 17.79 -28.38
N TYR A 440 18.30 17.77 -27.18
CA TYR A 440 16.92 18.21 -26.96
C TYR A 440 16.94 19.52 -26.16
N GLU A 441 16.84 20.66 -26.86
CA GLU A 441 16.82 22.00 -26.25
C GLU A 441 15.51 22.31 -25.49
N ASP A 442 14.51 21.42 -25.55
CA ASP A 442 13.18 21.59 -24.92
C ASP A 442 12.99 20.63 -23.74
N HIS A 443 13.56 20.98 -22.58
CA HIS A 443 13.39 20.24 -21.32
C HIS A 443 12.09 20.66 -20.62
N HIS A 444 10.98 20.01 -20.97
CA HIS A 444 9.71 20.30 -20.31
C HIS A 444 9.06 19.03 -19.78
N SER A 445 9.01 18.91 -18.46
CA SER A 445 8.10 17.99 -17.80
C SER A 445 6.67 18.41 -18.15
N ARG A 446 5.85 17.45 -18.58
CA ARG A 446 4.44 17.71 -18.90
C ARG A 446 3.55 16.81 -18.09
N TRP A 447 2.40 17.31 -17.69
CA TRP A 447 1.46 16.53 -16.91
C TRP A 447 0.02 16.87 -17.25
N ALA A 448 -0.88 15.97 -16.89
CA ALA A 448 -2.32 16.21 -16.91
C ALA A 448 -3.08 15.18 -16.08
N PHE A 449 -4.21 15.60 -15.53
CA PHE A 449 -5.26 14.66 -15.13
C PHE A 449 -6.10 14.30 -16.35
N ILE A 450 -6.42 13.03 -16.51
CA ILE A 450 -7.17 12.49 -17.63
C ILE A 450 -8.41 11.78 -17.09
N ARG A 451 -9.57 12.09 -17.66
CA ARG A 451 -10.81 11.33 -17.43
C ARG A 451 -11.19 10.60 -18.70
N LEU A 452 -11.24 9.27 -18.66
CA LEU A 452 -11.76 8.48 -19.77
C LEU A 452 -13.29 8.58 -19.77
N ARG A 453 -13.87 9.00 -20.90
CA ARG A 453 -15.31 9.02 -21.06
C ARG A 453 -15.77 7.58 -21.24
N LYS A 454 -16.79 7.20 -20.46
CA LYS A 454 -17.48 5.93 -20.66
C LYS A 454 -18.19 6.04 -22.02
N GLU A 455 -17.57 5.53 -23.09
CA GLU A 455 -18.28 5.34 -24.35
C GLU A 455 -19.55 4.56 -24.00
N SER A 456 -20.69 5.19 -24.28
CA SER A 456 -21.98 4.82 -23.72
C SER A 456 -22.13 3.30 -23.63
N GLU A 457 -22.36 2.79 -22.42
CA GLU A 457 -22.67 1.37 -22.16
C GLU A 457 -23.80 0.81 -23.05
N ASN A 458 -24.52 1.68 -23.76
CA ASN A 458 -25.53 1.33 -24.75
C ASN A 458 -25.00 0.65 -26.02
N SER A 459 -23.69 0.60 -26.30
CA SER A 459 -23.15 -0.04 -27.51
C SER A 459 -22.51 -1.42 -27.30
N ARG A 460 -22.41 -1.91 -26.05
CA ARG A 460 -21.98 -3.30 -25.81
C ARG A 460 -23.13 -4.27 -26.11
N VAL A 461 -23.21 -4.68 -27.36
CA VAL A 461 -23.87 -5.93 -27.78
C VAL A 461 -23.35 -7.03 -26.87
N ASP A 462 -24.26 -7.74 -26.18
CA ASP A 462 -23.95 -8.90 -25.33
C ASP A 462 -23.06 -9.89 -26.09
N VAL A 463 -21.74 -9.82 -25.86
CA VAL A 463 -20.83 -10.88 -26.30
C VAL A 463 -21.18 -12.08 -25.42
N PRO A 464 -21.67 -13.20 -26.00
CA PRO A 464 -22.11 -14.33 -25.20
C PRO A 464 -20.96 -14.83 -24.32
N VAL A 465 -21.23 -15.06 -23.03
CA VAL A 465 -20.32 -15.59 -22.00
C VAL A 465 -19.90 -17.06 -22.28
N SER A 466 -19.85 -17.47 -23.55
CA SER A 466 -19.54 -18.84 -23.97
C SER A 466 -18.04 -19.16 -23.96
N ALA A 467 -17.16 -18.25 -23.51
CA ALA A 467 -15.72 -18.50 -23.42
C ALA A 467 -15.30 -19.36 -22.22
N ARG A 468 -16.20 -19.68 -21.28
CA ARG A 468 -15.89 -20.52 -20.10
C ARG A 468 -15.86 -22.04 -20.35
N HIS A 469 -15.95 -22.53 -21.60
CA HIS A 469 -15.93 -23.97 -21.92
C HIS A 469 -14.64 -24.51 -22.58
N TYR A 470 -13.60 -23.69 -22.75
CA TYR A 470 -12.37 -24.12 -23.47
C TYR A 470 -11.28 -24.76 -22.60
N ALA A 471 -11.52 -24.98 -21.30
CA ALA A 471 -10.52 -25.63 -20.42
C ALA A 471 -10.43 -27.17 -20.57
N ALA A 472 -11.27 -27.80 -21.39
CA ALA A 472 -11.36 -29.26 -21.48
C ALA A 472 -10.75 -29.90 -22.74
N THR A 473 -10.42 -29.13 -23.79
CA THR A 473 -10.05 -29.72 -25.09
C THR A 473 -8.57 -29.69 -25.45
N GLY A 474 -7.69 -29.07 -24.65
CA GLY A 474 -6.23 -29.16 -24.82
C GLY A 474 -5.65 -28.63 -26.15
N GLU A 475 -6.48 -28.13 -27.06
CA GLU A 475 -6.04 -27.52 -28.31
C GLU A 475 -5.99 -26.00 -28.14
N ILE A 476 -4.77 -25.45 -28.18
CA ILE A 476 -4.51 -24.01 -28.24
C ILE A 476 -4.81 -23.55 -29.67
N PRO A 477 -5.86 -22.74 -29.93
CA PRO A 477 -6.06 -22.17 -31.25
C PRO A 477 -4.93 -21.18 -31.53
N GLN A 478 -4.24 -21.34 -32.67
CA GLN A 478 -3.26 -20.33 -33.11
C GLN A 478 -3.98 -18.99 -33.35
N PRO A 479 -3.51 -17.88 -32.77
CA PRO A 479 -4.13 -16.58 -32.92
C PRO A 479 -3.74 -15.99 -34.29
N HIS A 480 -4.49 -16.34 -35.33
CA HIS A 480 -4.38 -15.69 -36.63
C HIS A 480 -5.34 -14.50 -36.73
N GLY A 481 -4.78 -13.30 -36.54
CA GLY A 481 -5.02 -12.17 -37.46
C GLY A 481 -6.37 -11.44 -37.37
N ALA A 482 -6.66 -10.80 -36.24
CA ALA A 482 -7.41 -9.55 -36.21
C ALA A 482 -6.96 -8.77 -34.98
N ILE A 483 -6.11 -7.75 -35.17
CA ILE A 483 -5.89 -6.74 -34.13
C ILE A 483 -7.17 -5.92 -34.14
N ASP A 484 -8.08 -6.21 -33.23
CA ASP A 484 -9.24 -5.39 -32.94
C ASP A 484 -8.70 -3.99 -32.58
N THR A 485 -8.75 -3.07 -33.53
CA THR A 485 -8.43 -1.66 -33.30
C THR A 485 -9.52 -1.12 -32.41
N CYS A 486 -9.27 -1.13 -31.10
CA CYS A 486 -10.16 -0.50 -30.13
C CYS A 486 -10.42 0.95 -30.60
N PRO A 487 -11.69 1.39 -30.71
CA PRO A 487 -11.98 2.76 -31.13
C PRO A 487 -11.27 3.76 -30.21
N PRO A 488 -10.89 4.94 -30.70
CA PRO A 488 -10.16 5.92 -29.92
C PRO A 488 -11.02 6.37 -28.74
N THR A 489 -10.68 5.91 -27.55
CA THR A 489 -11.37 6.25 -26.30
C THR A 489 -11.42 7.78 -26.16
N ALA A 490 -12.61 8.37 -26.16
CA ALA A 490 -12.74 9.79 -25.88
C ALA A 490 -12.31 10.08 -24.43
N PHE A 491 -11.51 11.13 -24.23
CA PHE A 491 -11.04 11.54 -22.90
C PHE A 491 -11.11 13.06 -22.73
N ASP A 492 -11.14 13.49 -21.48
CA ASP A 492 -11.01 14.87 -21.05
C ASP A 492 -9.65 15.08 -20.37
N ILE A 493 -9.05 16.26 -20.55
CA ILE A 493 -7.79 16.67 -19.93
C ILE A 493 -8.10 17.78 -18.93
N PHE A 494 -7.54 17.68 -17.72
CA PHE A 494 -7.71 18.64 -16.63
C PHE A 494 -6.37 19.03 -16.02
N ASP A 495 -6.31 20.28 -15.56
CA ASP A 495 -5.36 20.74 -14.55
C ASP A 495 -5.77 20.25 -13.15
N VAL A 496 -5.01 20.63 -12.11
CA VAL A 496 -5.33 20.25 -10.71
C VAL A 496 -6.75 20.72 -10.34
N ARG A 497 -7.09 21.99 -10.57
CA ARG A 497 -8.43 22.51 -10.21
C ARG A 497 -9.56 21.89 -11.01
N GLY A 498 -9.34 21.58 -12.28
CA GLY A 498 -10.29 20.88 -13.13
C GLY A 498 -10.56 19.48 -12.63
N PHE A 499 -9.52 18.76 -12.19
CA PHE A 499 -9.66 17.48 -11.52
C PHE A 499 -10.49 17.62 -10.23
N ILE A 500 -10.17 18.57 -9.34
CA ILE A 500 -10.92 18.79 -8.09
C ILE A 500 -12.39 19.12 -8.34
N ARG A 501 -12.70 20.03 -9.28
CA ARG A 501 -14.10 20.34 -9.66
C ARG A 501 -14.84 19.10 -10.18
N ALA A 502 -14.19 18.30 -11.01
CA ALA A 502 -14.80 17.06 -11.51
C ALA A 502 -14.97 15.99 -10.41
N MET A 503 -14.12 15.98 -9.38
CA MET A 503 -14.28 15.13 -8.19
C MET A 503 -15.45 15.61 -7.31
N GLU A 504 -15.64 16.92 -7.18
CA GLU A 504 -16.77 17.53 -6.47
C GLU A 504 -18.10 17.18 -7.16
N GLU A 505 -18.17 17.26 -8.49
CA GLU A 505 -19.32 16.79 -9.29
C GLU A 505 -19.62 15.29 -9.07
N GLU A 506 -18.61 14.50 -8.69
CA GLU A 506 -18.77 13.09 -8.34
C GLU A 506 -19.16 12.88 -6.85
N ASP A 507 -19.44 13.90 -6.04
CA ASP A 507 -19.74 13.78 -4.61
C ASP A 507 -18.62 13.06 -3.82
N ARG A 508 -17.37 13.39 -4.15
CA ARG A 508 -16.18 12.89 -3.45
C ARG A 508 -15.71 13.90 -2.41
N GLU A 509 -15.08 13.40 -1.35
CA GLU A 509 -14.42 14.24 -0.36
C GLU A 509 -13.24 14.97 -1.02
N LEU A 510 -13.18 16.28 -0.85
CA LEU A 510 -12.15 17.12 -1.45
C LEU A 510 -10.93 17.24 -0.53
N PRO A 511 -9.72 17.37 -1.10
CA PRO A 511 -8.52 17.72 -0.34
C PRO A 511 -8.66 19.13 0.26
N THR A 512 -7.76 19.48 1.17
CA THR A 512 -7.71 20.85 1.69
C THR A 512 -7.18 21.80 0.62
N GLU A 513 -7.58 23.07 0.68
CA GLU A 513 -7.06 24.08 -0.25
C GLU A 513 -5.55 24.24 -0.16
N GLU A 514 -4.97 24.07 1.04
CA GLU A 514 -3.53 24.08 1.27
C GLU A 514 -2.82 22.96 0.50
N ASP A 515 -3.34 21.73 0.55
CA ASP A 515 -2.77 20.61 -0.21
C ASP A 515 -2.86 20.84 -1.72
N ILE A 516 -3.96 21.44 -2.18
CA ILE A 516 -4.17 21.74 -3.61
C ILE A 516 -3.17 22.79 -4.08
N GLU A 517 -3.05 23.91 -3.37
CA GLU A 517 -2.08 24.98 -3.67
C GLU A 517 -0.64 24.45 -3.61
N TYR A 518 -0.36 23.56 -2.65
CA TYR A 518 0.95 22.95 -2.51
C TYR A 518 1.30 22.05 -3.70
N LEU A 519 0.37 21.19 -4.13
CA LEU A 519 0.55 20.36 -5.33
C LEU A 519 0.75 21.23 -6.59
N GLU A 520 -0.01 22.32 -6.74
CA GLU A 520 0.14 23.25 -7.86
C GLU A 520 1.53 23.91 -7.87
N SER A 521 2.05 24.30 -6.71
CA SER A 521 3.40 24.85 -6.55
C SER A 521 4.48 23.85 -6.93
N LEU A 522 4.34 22.59 -6.51
CA LEU A 522 5.27 21.51 -6.86
C LEU A 522 5.28 21.23 -8.37
N LEU A 523 4.10 21.15 -9.00
CA LEU A 523 3.98 20.97 -10.44
C LEU A 523 4.54 22.15 -11.23
N SER A 524 4.33 23.38 -10.76
CA SER A 524 4.94 24.59 -11.36
C SER A 524 6.46 24.57 -11.26
N THR A 525 7.01 24.00 -10.18
CA THR A 525 8.47 23.85 -10.01
C THR A 525 9.05 22.86 -11.01
N LEU A 526 8.31 21.79 -11.36
CA LEU A 526 8.71 20.83 -12.40
C LEU A 526 8.72 21.44 -13.82
N GLU A 527 8.02 22.56 -14.02
CA GLU A 527 7.89 23.25 -15.30
C GLU A 527 9.00 24.29 -15.53
N ALA A 528 9.63 24.78 -14.47
CA ALA A 528 10.64 25.83 -14.58
C ALA A 528 11.94 25.27 -15.19
N PRO A 529 12.48 25.88 -16.28
CA PRO A 529 13.77 25.49 -16.82
C PRO A 529 14.88 25.73 -15.79
N GLU A 530 15.79 24.77 -15.62
CA GLU A 530 16.89 24.83 -14.62
C GLU A 530 17.92 25.94 -14.89
N ASP A 531 17.78 26.70 -15.98
CA ASP A 531 18.84 27.49 -16.58
C ASP A 531 19.06 28.91 -16.03
N GLU A 532 18.30 29.35 -15.03
CA GLU A 532 18.62 30.59 -14.33
C GLU A 532 19.35 30.33 -13.00
N THR A 533 20.49 29.64 -13.08
CA THR A 533 21.50 29.93 -12.07
C THR A 533 21.92 31.38 -12.30
N PRO A 534 21.79 32.29 -11.32
CA PRO A 534 22.14 33.70 -11.50
C PRO A 534 23.65 33.82 -11.68
N GLY A 535 24.10 33.63 -12.92
CA GLY A 535 25.46 33.85 -13.35
C GLY A 535 25.82 35.29 -13.05
N GLU A 536 26.92 35.45 -12.30
CA GLU A 536 27.52 36.74 -11.96
C GLU A 536 27.43 37.71 -13.15
N ALA A 537 26.69 38.78 -12.94
CA ALA A 537 26.44 39.82 -13.92
C ALA A 537 27.75 40.43 -14.41
N ASN A 538 28.31 39.89 -15.50
CA ASN A 538 29.32 40.56 -16.28
C ASN A 538 28.62 41.55 -17.19
N SER A 539 28.40 42.76 -16.66
CA SER A 539 27.94 43.90 -17.43
C SER A 539 28.94 44.20 -18.54
N LYS A 540 28.49 44.19 -19.80
CA LYS A 540 28.91 45.17 -20.81
C LYS A 540 28.03 45.10 -22.06
N ASP A 541 27.18 46.11 -22.15
CA ASP A 541 26.70 46.81 -23.35
C ASP A 541 26.51 46.01 -24.64
N LYS A 542 25.23 45.89 -25.03
CA LYS A 542 24.81 46.14 -26.42
C LYS A 542 23.31 46.38 -26.52
N ASP A 543 22.96 47.65 -26.66
CA ASP A 543 21.71 48.11 -27.27
C ASP A 543 21.59 47.49 -28.68
N LYS A 544 20.52 46.72 -28.93
CA LYS A 544 19.90 46.61 -30.25
C LYS A 544 18.44 46.17 -30.14
N ASP A 545 17.60 46.91 -30.85
CA ASP A 545 16.17 46.74 -31.05
C ASP A 545 15.78 45.27 -31.34
N GLN A 546 14.85 44.73 -30.56
CA GLN A 546 14.15 43.47 -30.88
C GLN A 546 12.64 43.72 -30.94
N ASP A 547 12.09 43.38 -32.11
CA ASP A 547 10.67 43.31 -32.42
C ASP A 547 9.93 42.40 -31.44
N LYS A 548 8.78 42.89 -30.96
CA LYS A 548 7.87 42.19 -30.05
C LYS A 548 6.99 41.20 -30.82
N ASP A 549 7.54 40.06 -31.21
CA ASP A 549 6.72 38.88 -31.41
C ASP A 549 6.47 38.26 -30.03
N GLN A 550 5.23 38.36 -29.55
CA GLN A 550 4.78 37.68 -28.34
C GLN A 550 4.73 36.18 -28.64
N ASP A 551 5.86 35.51 -28.50
CA ASP A 551 5.92 34.05 -28.54
C ASP A 551 4.97 33.49 -27.49
N ALA A 552 3.98 32.72 -27.95
CA ALA A 552 3.04 32.03 -27.09
C ALA A 552 3.84 31.08 -26.18
N GLN A 553 3.79 31.32 -24.87
CA GLN A 553 4.46 30.44 -23.92
C GLN A 553 4.00 28.99 -24.14
N PRO A 554 4.95 28.04 -24.29
CA PRO A 554 4.61 26.65 -24.51
C PRO A 554 3.75 26.15 -23.35
N SER A 555 2.59 25.56 -23.68
CA SER A 555 1.71 24.94 -22.69
C SER A 555 2.43 23.78 -22.00
N THR A 556 2.47 23.80 -20.67
CA THR A 556 3.07 22.77 -19.82
C THR A 556 2.17 21.55 -19.63
N MET A 557 0.88 21.69 -19.95
CA MET A 557 -0.06 20.56 -19.97
C MET A 557 0.19 19.61 -21.14
N LEU A 558 -0.02 18.31 -20.91
CA LEU A 558 -0.02 17.30 -21.97
C LEU A 558 -1.07 17.60 -23.05
N THR A 559 -0.68 17.46 -24.31
CA THR A 559 -1.60 17.58 -25.45
C THR A 559 -2.44 16.32 -25.61
N ALA A 560 -3.62 16.44 -26.24
CA ALA A 560 -4.47 15.29 -26.53
C ALA A 560 -3.75 14.21 -27.35
N GLU A 561 -2.90 14.60 -28.30
CA GLU A 561 -2.12 13.62 -29.07
C GLU A 561 -1.15 12.85 -28.18
N ARG A 562 -0.45 13.54 -27.28
CA ARG A 562 0.47 12.86 -26.39
C ARG A 562 -0.23 11.91 -25.44
N VAL A 563 -1.40 12.31 -24.91
CA VAL A 563 -2.25 11.44 -24.09
C VAL A 563 -2.65 10.16 -24.84
N ARG A 564 -3.00 10.24 -26.13
CA ARG A 564 -3.33 9.04 -26.93
C ARG A 564 -2.17 8.05 -27.04
N VAL A 565 -0.95 8.56 -27.17
CA VAL A 565 0.26 7.75 -27.21
C VAL A 565 0.51 7.09 -25.85
N LEU A 566 0.38 7.83 -24.75
CA LEU A 566 0.56 7.29 -23.39
C LEU A 566 -0.47 6.22 -23.03
N LEU A 567 -1.71 6.38 -23.50
CA LEU A 567 -2.77 5.38 -23.36
C LEU A 567 -2.65 4.22 -24.37
N GLY A 568 -1.68 4.28 -25.28
CA GLY A 568 -1.47 3.33 -26.39
C GLY A 568 -2.69 3.12 -27.27
N THR A 569 -3.54 4.14 -27.40
CA THR A 569 -4.68 4.12 -28.32
C THR A 569 -4.24 4.30 -29.78
N ASP A 570 -3.07 4.91 -29.99
CA ASP A 570 -2.46 4.97 -31.31
C ASP A 570 -1.68 3.68 -31.56
N GLY A 571 -2.20 2.81 -32.42
CA GLY A 571 -1.58 1.54 -32.83
C GLY A 571 -0.22 1.66 -33.56
N LEU A 572 0.47 2.79 -33.39
CA LEU A 572 1.75 3.16 -34.00
C LEU A 572 2.97 2.78 -33.14
N GLY A 573 2.79 2.24 -31.93
CA GLY A 573 3.88 1.94 -30.99
C GLY A 573 4.41 0.49 -31.02
N ARG A 574 5.09 0.07 -32.09
CA ARG A 574 6.13 -0.98 -32.03
C ARG A 574 7.34 -0.50 -32.85
N HIS A 575 8.16 0.36 -32.25
CA HIS A 575 9.52 0.59 -32.69
C HIS A 575 10.47 0.46 -31.51
#